data_AF-A0A347WM41-F1
#
_entry.id   AF-A0A347WM41-F1
#
_cell.length_a   1.000
_cell.length_b   1.000
_cell.length_c   1.000
_cell.angle_alpha   90.00
_cell.angle_beta   90.00
_cell.angle_gamma   90.00
#
_symmetry.space_group_name_H-M   'P 1'
#
loop_
_entity.id
_entity.type
_entity.pdbx_description
1 polymer ?
#
loop_
_entity_poly.entity_id
_entity_poly.type
_entity_poly.pdbx_seq_one_letter_code
_entity_poly.pdbx_strand_id
1 'polypeptide(L)'
;MRFTDDLNCRRAAFWLLRELFTYPAALAQKGLPAHPEFTMLKASHPALTQGDEQLYSLLFGDQTEGKSSADLPKMWQAEGVRFPEPLKLVSACQDVEGALIHLHAALAYEADGKVYLFEKIDPTLLYRLSEFNSWQDLANHWKGNRFKEFGDFVKILVNDQDIAQLDA
;
A
#
# COMPACT_ATOMS: atom_id res chain seq x y z
N MET A 1 5.98 -3.48 -25.14
CA MET A 1 6.09 -3.95 -23.74
C MET A 1 4.72 -4.53 -23.36
N ARG A 2 4.58 -5.85 -23.28
CA ARG A 2 3.32 -6.49 -22.86
C ARG A 2 3.34 -6.53 -21.33
N PHE A 3 2.55 -5.68 -20.68
CA PHE A 3 2.23 -5.83 -19.25
C PHE A 3 1.26 -7.02 -19.13
N THR A 4 1.75 -8.25 -19.23
CA THR A 4 0.91 -9.48 -19.24
C THR A 4 0.91 -10.27 -17.95
N ASP A 5 1.38 -9.66 -16.86
CA ASP A 5 1.03 -10.16 -15.55
C ASP A 5 -0.06 -9.25 -15.02
N ASP A 6 -1.28 -9.79 -14.88
CA ASP A 6 -2.42 -9.11 -14.25
C ASP A 6 -2.07 -8.82 -12.79
N LEU A 7 -1.24 -7.80 -12.55
CA LEU A 7 -0.88 -7.36 -11.22
C LEU A 7 -2.10 -6.68 -10.61
N ASN A 8 -2.47 -7.11 -9.41
CA ASN A 8 -3.41 -6.36 -8.60
C ASN A 8 -2.75 -5.06 -8.13
N CYS A 9 -3.56 -4.19 -7.53
CA CYS A 9 -3.11 -2.89 -7.03
C CYS A 9 -1.93 -2.97 -6.06
N ARG A 10 -1.92 -3.94 -5.12
CA ARG A 10 -0.86 -4.15 -4.12
C ARG A 10 0.47 -4.52 -4.77
N ARG A 11 0.47 -5.51 -5.66
CA ARG A 11 1.67 -5.94 -6.41
C ARG A 11 2.20 -4.82 -7.31
N ALA A 12 1.31 -4.10 -7.98
CA ALA A 12 1.70 -2.98 -8.83
C ALA A 12 2.36 -1.86 -8.02
N ALA A 13 1.74 -1.47 -6.89
CA ALA A 13 2.29 -0.44 -6.00
C ALA A 13 3.63 -0.86 -5.40
N PHE A 14 3.71 -2.10 -4.88
CA PHE A 14 4.95 -2.65 -4.34
C PHE A 14 6.06 -2.68 -5.37
N TRP A 15 5.80 -3.22 -6.56
CA TRP A 15 6.81 -3.36 -7.60
C TRP A 15 7.44 -2.02 -7.98
N LEU A 16 6.63 -0.97 -8.05
CA LEU A 16 7.09 0.38 -8.42
C LEU A 16 7.83 1.10 -7.29
N LEU A 17 7.54 0.78 -6.02
CA LEU A 17 8.14 1.45 -4.86
C LEU A 17 9.27 0.66 -4.17
N ARG A 18 9.36 -0.66 -4.36
CA ARG A 18 10.18 -1.56 -3.52
C ARG A 18 11.63 -1.11 -3.35
N GLU A 19 12.27 -0.60 -4.41
CA GLU A 19 13.68 -0.20 -4.39
C GLU A 19 13.91 1.14 -3.67
N LEU A 20 12.84 1.89 -3.41
CA LEU A 20 12.89 3.17 -2.71
C LEU A 20 12.63 3.04 -1.20
N PHE A 21 12.14 1.89 -0.74
CA PHE A 21 12.05 1.61 0.69
C PHE A 21 13.43 1.38 1.29
N THR A 22 13.61 1.81 2.54
CA THR A 22 14.75 1.37 3.35
C THR A 22 14.26 0.63 4.57
N TYR A 23 14.93 -0.46 4.93
CA TYR A 23 14.58 -1.31 6.06
C TYR A 23 15.81 -2.03 6.60
N PRO A 24 15.83 -2.46 7.87
CA PRO A 24 16.96 -3.18 8.45
C PRO A 24 17.14 -4.56 7.79
N ALA A 25 18.38 -5.02 7.65
CA ALA A 25 18.67 -6.36 7.14
C ALA A 25 18.00 -7.48 7.95
N ALA A 26 17.70 -7.23 9.23
CA ALA A 26 16.97 -8.15 10.10
C ALA A 26 15.53 -8.45 9.61
N LEU A 27 14.91 -7.54 8.85
CA LEU A 27 13.56 -7.77 8.30
C LEU A 27 13.53 -9.00 7.39
N ALA A 28 14.60 -9.24 6.62
CA ALA A 28 14.70 -10.42 5.75
C ALA A 28 14.65 -11.76 6.51
N GLN A 29 14.87 -11.74 7.83
CA GLN A 29 14.90 -12.93 8.69
C GLN A 29 13.65 -13.05 9.57
N LYS A 30 12.66 -12.17 9.40
CA LYS A 30 11.48 -12.09 10.28
C LYS A 30 10.61 -13.34 10.24
N GLY A 31 10.60 -14.06 9.12
CA GLY A 31 9.82 -15.29 8.95
C GLY A 31 8.31 -15.03 8.87
N LEU A 32 7.90 -13.85 8.42
CA LEU A 32 6.51 -13.53 8.10
C LEU A 32 5.99 -14.50 7.03
N PRO A 33 4.73 -14.96 7.14
CA PRO A 33 4.13 -15.82 6.14
C PRO A 33 4.18 -15.20 4.73
N ALA A 34 4.52 -16.02 3.74
CA ALA A 34 4.52 -15.60 2.35
C ALA A 34 3.09 -15.42 1.85
N HIS A 35 2.82 -14.31 1.16
CA HIS A 35 1.53 -14.09 0.52
C HIS A 35 1.51 -14.71 -0.88
N PRO A 36 0.43 -15.42 -1.28
CA PRO A 36 0.30 -16.01 -2.62
C PRO A 36 0.54 -14.98 -3.75
N GLU A 37 0.09 -13.74 -3.53
CA GLU A 37 0.31 -12.64 -4.46
C GLU A 37 1.81 -12.36 -4.70
N PHE A 38 2.61 -12.33 -3.63
CA PHE A 38 4.05 -12.14 -3.76
C PHE A 38 4.72 -13.32 -4.45
N THR A 39 4.31 -14.56 -4.14
CA THR A 39 4.82 -15.77 -4.81
C THR A 39 4.61 -15.70 -6.32
N MET A 40 3.44 -15.24 -6.77
CA MET A 40 3.17 -15.03 -8.19
C MET A 40 4.07 -13.94 -8.79
N LEU A 41 4.29 -12.83 -8.08
CA LEU A 41 5.17 -11.76 -8.53
C LEU A 41 6.63 -12.25 -8.67
N LYS A 42 7.11 -13.05 -7.71
CA LYS A 42 8.46 -13.64 -7.71
C LYS A 42 8.68 -14.63 -8.84
N ALA A 43 7.63 -15.36 -9.25
CA ALA A 43 7.72 -16.28 -10.39
C ALA A 43 8.07 -15.55 -11.70
N SER A 44 7.52 -14.35 -11.91
CA SER A 44 7.83 -13.50 -13.08
C SER A 44 9.08 -12.64 -12.89
N HIS A 45 9.46 -12.35 -11.64
CA HIS A 45 10.58 -11.47 -11.30
C HIS A 45 11.55 -12.15 -10.32
N PRO A 46 12.43 -13.05 -10.80
CA PRO A 46 13.30 -13.86 -9.95
C PRO A 46 14.37 -13.06 -9.17
N ALA A 47 14.56 -11.78 -9.51
CA ALA A 47 15.43 -10.88 -8.77
C ALA A 47 14.84 -10.45 -7.41
N LEU A 48 13.55 -10.71 -7.14
CA LEU A 48 12.93 -10.42 -5.86
C LEU A 48 13.56 -11.27 -4.74
N THR A 49 14.01 -10.57 -3.71
CA THR A 49 14.77 -11.12 -2.59
C THR A 49 13.83 -11.63 -1.49
N GLN A 50 14.40 -12.31 -0.49
CA GLN A 50 13.69 -12.61 0.74
C GLN A 50 13.32 -11.34 1.51
N GLY A 51 14.16 -10.29 1.45
CA GLY A 51 13.84 -8.99 2.04
C GLY A 51 12.59 -8.37 1.42
N ASP A 52 12.46 -8.44 0.10
CA ASP A 52 11.26 -7.97 -0.61
C ASP A 52 10.00 -8.72 -0.18
N GLU A 53 10.10 -10.04 0.01
CA GLU A 53 9.00 -10.89 0.47
C GLU A 53 8.52 -10.48 1.87
N GLN A 54 9.47 -10.31 2.79
CA GLN A 54 9.19 -9.91 4.16
C GLN A 54 8.63 -8.49 4.23
N LEU A 55 9.14 -7.57 3.42
CA LEU A 55 8.58 -6.22 3.29
C LEU A 55 7.16 -6.26 2.72
N TYR A 56 6.90 -7.05 1.67
CA TYR A 56 5.56 -7.19 1.09
C TYR A 56 4.56 -7.71 2.13
N SER A 57 4.91 -8.79 2.83
CA SER A 57 4.06 -9.37 3.88
C SER A 57 3.85 -8.40 5.05
N LEU A 58 4.85 -7.59 5.39
CA LEU A 58 4.71 -6.56 6.42
C LEU A 58 3.75 -5.42 6.00
N LEU A 59 3.80 -5.01 4.73
CA LEU A 59 3.00 -3.89 4.22
C LEU A 59 1.56 -4.28 3.88
N PHE A 60 1.34 -5.51 3.40
CA PHE A 60 0.09 -5.91 2.76
C PHE A 60 -0.49 -7.22 3.27
N GLY A 61 0.19 -7.87 4.22
CA GLY A 61 -0.26 -9.13 4.76
C GLY A 61 -1.41 -8.95 5.74
N ASP A 62 -2.47 -9.72 5.54
CA ASP A 62 -3.64 -9.73 6.42
C ASP A 62 -3.17 -10.03 7.85
N GLN A 63 -3.42 -9.10 8.77
CA GLN A 63 -3.03 -9.27 10.15
C GLN A 63 -4.16 -9.98 10.88
N THR A 64 -3.89 -11.22 11.30
CA THR A 64 -4.69 -11.92 12.31
C THR A 64 -4.14 -11.58 13.70
N GLU A 65 -4.94 -11.75 14.76
CA GLU A 65 -4.58 -11.47 16.18
C GLU A 65 -4.82 -10.02 16.67
N GLY A 66 -5.96 -9.42 16.32
CA GLY A 66 -6.46 -8.23 17.04
C GLY A 66 -5.70 -6.92 16.78
N LYS A 67 -4.86 -6.90 15.74
CA LYS A 67 -4.22 -5.68 15.24
C LYS A 67 -5.21 -4.88 14.40
N SER A 68 -5.24 -3.57 14.60
CA SER A 68 -6.11 -2.67 13.86
C SER A 68 -5.35 -1.90 12.79
N SER A 69 -6.08 -1.32 11.85
CA SER A 69 -5.58 -0.38 10.85
C SER A 69 -4.89 0.84 11.49
N ALA A 70 -5.23 1.18 12.74
CA ALA A 70 -4.57 2.24 13.52
C ALA A 70 -3.18 1.85 14.04
N ASP A 71 -2.86 0.56 14.13
CA ASP A 71 -1.58 0.08 14.64
C ASP A 71 -0.52 -0.07 13.53
N LEU A 72 -0.95 -0.16 12.26
CA LEU A 72 -0.08 -0.33 11.09
C LEU A 72 1.10 0.66 11.05
N PRO A 73 0.89 1.99 11.14
CA PRO A 73 1.99 2.96 11.25
C PRO A 73 3.06 2.59 12.27
N LYS A 74 2.62 2.29 13.51
CA LYS A 74 3.53 1.99 14.62
C LYS A 74 4.26 0.67 14.38
N MET A 75 3.60 -0.31 13.78
CA MET A 75 4.22 -1.58 13.41
C MET A 75 5.32 -1.38 12.37
N TRP A 76 5.05 -0.64 11.29
CA TRP A 76 6.06 -0.37 10.26
C TRP A 76 7.26 0.39 10.81
N GLN A 77 7.01 1.39 11.66
CA GLN A 77 8.05 2.14 12.36
C GLN A 77 8.88 1.24 13.30
N ALA A 78 8.23 0.36 14.06
CA ALA A 78 8.90 -0.57 14.97
C ALA A 78 9.80 -1.58 14.23
N GLU A 79 9.43 -1.98 13.02
CA GLU A 79 10.27 -2.80 12.14
C GLU A 79 11.35 -1.99 11.40
N GLY A 80 11.43 -0.68 11.64
CA GLY A 80 12.44 0.21 11.07
C GLY A 80 12.25 0.52 9.58
N VAL A 81 11.05 0.30 9.04
CA VAL A 81 10.72 0.65 7.66
C VAL A 81 10.72 2.16 7.51
N ARG A 82 11.42 2.67 6.51
CA ARG A 82 11.28 4.06 6.06
C ARG A 82 10.70 4.07 4.67
N PHE A 83 9.64 4.84 4.53
CA PHE A 83 8.92 5.02 3.29
C PHE A 83 9.67 5.97 2.35
N PRO A 84 9.45 5.83 1.04
CA PRO A 84 10.04 6.74 0.07
C PRO A 84 9.53 8.17 0.19
N GLU A 85 10.39 9.10 -0.24
CA GLU A 85 10.09 10.50 -0.49
C GLU A 85 10.82 10.88 -1.80
N PRO A 86 10.18 11.57 -2.78
CA PRO A 86 8.87 12.22 -2.71
C PRO A 86 7.67 11.32 -3.07
N LEU A 87 7.91 10.09 -3.51
CA LEU A 87 6.84 9.14 -3.85
C LEU A 87 6.32 8.46 -2.59
N LYS A 88 5.02 8.48 -2.37
CA LYS A 88 4.35 7.96 -1.19
C LYS A 88 3.53 6.73 -1.51
N LEU A 89 3.54 5.74 -0.63
CA LEU A 89 2.58 4.62 -0.66
C LEU A 89 1.24 5.12 -0.11
N VAL A 90 0.15 4.95 -0.85
CA VAL A 90 -1.20 5.17 -0.33
C VAL A 90 -1.88 3.81 -0.15
N SER A 91 -2.29 3.48 1.07
CA SER A 91 -2.92 2.20 1.41
C SER A 91 -4.31 2.40 1.97
N ALA A 92 -5.30 1.68 1.45
CA ALA A 92 -6.64 1.62 2.02
C ALA A 92 -6.83 0.28 2.74
N CYS A 93 -7.20 0.35 4.02
CA CYS A 93 -7.36 -0.82 4.87
C CYS A 93 -8.69 -0.75 5.63
N GLN A 94 -9.23 -1.91 6.00
CA GLN A 94 -10.47 -2.02 6.76
C GLN A 94 -10.30 -2.99 7.93
N ASP A 95 -10.78 -2.56 9.09
CA ASP A 95 -10.91 -3.41 10.26
C ASP A 95 -12.20 -4.24 10.14
N VAL A 96 -12.08 -5.56 10.21
CA VAL A 96 -13.21 -6.50 10.25
C VAL A 96 -13.10 -7.38 11.51
N GLU A 97 -14.15 -8.11 11.84
CA GLU A 97 -14.14 -8.97 13.04
C GLU A 97 -12.98 -9.99 12.98
N GLY A 98 -12.01 -9.82 13.87
CA GLY A 98 -10.86 -10.72 14.01
C GLY A 98 -9.73 -10.54 13.01
N ALA A 99 -9.82 -9.58 12.07
CA ALA A 99 -8.79 -9.37 11.06
C ALA A 99 -8.71 -7.92 10.54
N LEU A 100 -7.54 -7.58 10.00
CA LEU A 100 -7.31 -6.38 9.21
C LEU A 100 -7.14 -6.77 7.75
N ILE A 101 -7.90 -6.13 6.86
CA ILE A 101 -7.88 -6.40 5.42
C ILE A 101 -7.29 -5.21 4.67
N HIS A 102 -6.31 -5.47 3.82
CA HIS A 102 -5.78 -4.48 2.88
C HIS A 102 -6.60 -4.48 1.59
N LEU A 103 -7.38 -3.42 1.38
CA LEU A 103 -8.33 -3.32 0.27
C LEU A 103 -7.66 -2.84 -1.02
N HIS A 104 -6.74 -1.87 -0.93
CA HIS A 104 -6.15 -1.24 -2.10
C HIS A 104 -4.80 -0.58 -1.78
N ALA A 105 -3.97 -0.44 -2.80
CA ALA A 105 -2.73 0.32 -2.72
C ALA A 105 -2.48 1.12 -4.00
N ALA A 106 -1.84 2.27 -3.85
CA ALA A 106 -1.48 3.19 -4.93
C ALA A 106 -0.18 3.93 -4.59
N LEU A 107 0.33 4.69 -5.56
CA LEU A 107 1.42 5.63 -5.36
C LEU A 107 0.87 7.05 -5.44
N ALA A 108 1.35 7.94 -4.60
CA ALA A 108 1.06 9.36 -4.73
C ALA A 108 2.35 10.19 -4.71
N TYR A 109 2.31 11.37 -5.29
CA TYR A 109 3.30 12.41 -5.04
C TYR A 109 2.62 13.76 -4.97
N GLU A 110 3.25 14.69 -4.28
CA GLU A 110 2.79 16.07 -4.21
C GLU A 110 3.64 16.95 -5.13
N ALA A 111 2.98 17.80 -5.89
CA ALA A 111 3.61 18.83 -6.70
C ALA A 111 2.62 19.99 -6.89
N ASP A 112 3.14 21.22 -6.91
CA ASP A 112 2.36 22.44 -7.18
C ASP A 112 1.12 22.62 -6.28
N GLY A 113 1.21 22.17 -5.02
CA GLY A 113 0.11 22.21 -4.06
C GLY A 113 -1.03 21.23 -4.35
N LYS A 114 -0.77 20.21 -5.17
CA LYS A 114 -1.72 19.17 -5.56
C LYS A 114 -1.18 17.78 -5.24
N VAL A 115 -2.10 16.81 -5.17
CA VAL A 115 -1.80 15.39 -5.00
C VAL A 115 -2.05 14.66 -6.31
N TYR A 116 -1.04 13.98 -6.83
CA TYR A 116 -1.12 13.13 -8.01
C TYR A 116 -1.12 11.67 -7.60
N LEU A 117 -2.19 10.95 -7.92
CA LEU A 117 -2.37 9.53 -7.60
C LEU A 117 -2.16 8.67 -8.84
N PHE A 118 -1.22 7.73 -8.77
CA PHE A 118 -1.00 6.70 -9.77
C PHE A 118 -1.42 5.34 -9.23
N GLU A 119 -2.40 4.70 -9.87
CA GLU A 119 -2.95 3.45 -9.38
C GLU A 119 -3.34 2.48 -10.49
N LYS A 120 -3.29 1.19 -10.15
CA LYS A 120 -3.89 0.12 -10.94
C LYS A 120 -5.30 -0.13 -10.41
N ILE A 121 -6.33 0.26 -11.15
CA ILE A 121 -7.72 0.18 -10.67
C ILE A 121 -8.21 -1.28 -10.67
N ASP A 122 -7.92 -1.99 -11.75
CA ASP A 122 -8.36 -3.36 -12.00
C ASP A 122 -7.19 -4.14 -12.63
N PRO A 123 -6.98 -5.43 -12.30
CA PRO A 123 -5.90 -6.24 -12.86
C PRO A 123 -5.88 -6.30 -14.39
N THR A 124 -7.03 -6.15 -15.04
CA THR A 124 -7.22 -6.20 -16.51
C THR A 124 -7.23 -4.81 -17.18
N LEU A 125 -7.38 -3.71 -16.42
CA LEU A 125 -7.45 -2.35 -16.96
C LEU A 125 -6.11 -1.62 -16.95
N LEU A 126 -6.00 -0.50 -17.68
CA LEU A 126 -4.78 0.31 -17.65
C LEU A 126 -4.54 0.98 -16.28
N TYR A 127 -3.29 1.40 -16.06
CA TYR A 127 -2.96 2.31 -14.96
C TYR A 127 -3.66 3.65 -15.16
N ARG A 128 -4.09 4.27 -14.05
CA ARG A 128 -4.70 5.59 -14.03
C ARG A 128 -3.81 6.57 -13.28
N LEU A 129 -3.62 7.75 -13.87
CA LEU A 129 -3.12 8.94 -13.19
C LEU A 129 -4.32 9.85 -12.91
N SER A 130 -4.45 10.32 -11.67
CA SER A 130 -5.50 11.25 -11.24
C SER A 130 -4.89 12.40 -10.45
N GLU A 131 -5.54 13.56 -10.50
CA GLU A 131 -5.14 14.77 -9.81
C GLU A 131 -6.20 15.13 -8.77
N PHE A 132 -5.76 15.56 -7.58
CA PHE A 132 -6.58 16.04 -6.48
C PHE A 132 -6.02 17.36 -5.94
N ASN A 133 -6.87 18.26 -5.44
CA ASN A 133 -6.39 19.55 -4.92
C ASN A 133 -5.80 19.42 -3.52
N SER A 134 -6.02 18.32 -2.81
CA SER A 134 -5.52 18.05 -1.46
C SER A 134 -5.53 16.57 -1.13
N TRP A 135 -4.93 16.17 0.00
CA TRP A 135 -5.07 14.80 0.51
C TRP A 135 -6.52 14.47 0.89
N GLN A 136 -7.25 15.46 1.39
CA GLN A 136 -8.66 15.27 1.76
C GLN A 136 -9.56 15.08 0.55
N ASP A 137 -9.27 15.74 -0.57
CA ASP A 137 -9.98 15.52 -1.85
C ASP A 137 -9.80 14.06 -2.32
N LEU A 138 -8.57 13.52 -2.21
CA LEU A 138 -8.29 12.12 -2.51
C LEU A 138 -9.06 11.19 -1.56
N ALA A 139 -8.99 11.43 -0.25
CA ALA A 139 -9.69 10.64 0.75
C ALA A 139 -11.20 10.59 0.48
N ASN A 140 -11.81 11.75 0.21
CA ASN A 140 -13.22 11.88 -0.13
C ASN A 140 -13.56 11.15 -1.44
N HIS A 141 -12.70 11.24 -2.46
CA HIS A 141 -12.91 10.52 -3.71
C HIS A 141 -12.91 9.00 -3.51
N TRP A 142 -11.95 8.46 -2.77
CA TRP A 142 -11.90 7.03 -2.47
C TRP A 142 -13.08 6.58 -1.61
N LYS A 143 -13.37 7.27 -0.50
CA LYS A 143 -14.49 6.91 0.40
C LYS A 143 -15.85 7.07 -0.26
N GLY A 144 -16.05 8.11 -1.07
CA GLY A 144 -17.34 8.41 -1.71
C GLY A 144 -17.62 7.60 -2.97
N ASN A 145 -16.59 7.08 -3.65
CA ASN A 145 -16.74 6.33 -4.90
C ASN A 145 -16.28 4.88 -4.78
N ARG A 146 -14.98 4.67 -4.52
CA ARG A 146 -14.35 3.33 -4.56
C ARG A 146 -14.83 2.45 -3.41
N PHE A 147 -14.90 3.02 -2.21
CA PHE A 147 -15.26 2.30 -0.99
C PHE A 147 -16.61 2.76 -0.44
N LYS A 148 -17.52 3.24 -1.29
CA LYS A 148 -18.78 3.88 -0.88
C LYS A 148 -19.59 3.05 0.11
N GLU A 149 -19.60 1.73 -0.04
CA GLU A 149 -20.36 0.82 0.81
C GLU A 149 -19.74 0.63 2.20
N PHE A 150 -18.46 0.94 2.37
CA PHE A 150 -17.68 0.72 3.60
C PHE A 150 -16.91 1.97 4.06
N GLY A 151 -17.17 3.14 3.48
CA GLY A 151 -16.27 4.31 3.55
C GLY A 151 -15.93 4.77 4.97
N ASP A 152 -16.87 4.62 5.90
CA ASP A 152 -16.69 4.95 7.32
C ASP A 152 -15.76 3.97 8.07
N PHE A 153 -15.65 2.74 7.56
CA PHE A 153 -14.80 1.68 8.11
C PHE A 153 -13.45 1.56 7.39
N VAL A 154 -13.23 2.35 6.33
CA VAL A 154 -11.97 2.37 5.61
C VAL A 154 -11.05 3.45 6.15
N LYS A 155 -9.88 3.02 6.62
CA LYS A 155 -8.75 3.88 6.93
C LYS A 155 -7.85 4.01 5.71
N ILE A 156 -7.42 5.22 5.41
CA ILE A 156 -6.50 5.50 4.31
C ILE A 156 -5.21 6.01 4.94
N LEU A 157 -4.11 5.33 4.65
CA LEU A 157 -2.77 5.67 5.10
C LEU A 157 -1.96 6.22 3.94
N VAL A 158 -1.19 7.27 4.19
CA VAL A 158 -0.15 7.79 3.29
C VAL A 158 1.18 7.55 3.99
N ASN A 159 2.00 6.68 3.41
CA ASN A 159 3.14 6.08 4.10
C ASN A 159 2.69 5.54 5.47
N ASP A 160 3.30 5.99 6.55
CA ASP A 160 3.00 5.63 7.93
C ASP A 160 2.12 6.67 8.66
N GLN A 161 1.30 7.44 7.93
CA GLN A 161 0.42 8.46 8.51
C GLN A 161 -1.03 8.26 8.08
N ASP A 162 -1.96 8.58 8.96
CA ASP A 162 -3.38 8.63 8.59
C ASP A 162 -3.62 9.84 7.68
N ILE A 163 -4.28 9.63 6.54
CA ILE A 163 -4.57 10.72 5.60
C ILE A 163 -5.39 11.84 6.26
N ALA A 164 -6.19 11.51 7.28
CA ALA A 164 -6.98 12.49 8.02
C ALA A 164 -6.13 13.47 8.85
N GLN A 165 -4.86 13.13 9.09
CA GLN A 165 -3.88 13.96 9.80
C GLN A 165 -3.06 14.84 8.84
N LEU A 166 -3.21 14.64 7.53
CA LEU A 166 -2.57 15.47 6.51
C LEU A 166 -3.47 16.66 6.17
N ASP A 167 -2.84 17.82 5.92
CA ASP A 167 -3.49 19.10 5.62
C ASP A 167 -4.44 19.65 6.72
N ALA A 168 -4.24 19.25 7.98
CA ALA A 168 -4.93 19.77 9.17
C ALA A 168 -4.25 21.02 9.78
#